data_AF-A0A8J2XJI0-F1
#
_entry.id   AF-A0A8J2XJI0-F1
#
_cell.length_a   1.000
_cell.length_b   1.000
_cell.length_c   1.000
_cell.angle_alpha   90.00
_cell.angle_beta   90.00
_cell.angle_gamma   90.00
#
_symmetry.space_group_name_H-M   'P 1'
#
loop_
_entity.id
_entity.type
_entity.pdbx_description
1 polymer ?
#
loop_
_entity_poly.entity_id
_entity_poly.type
_entity_poly.pdbx_seq_one_letter_code
_entity_poly.pdbx_strand_id
1 'polypeptide(L)'
;MSTAEWRTSFAERMHRFSPRKGSAEQRIIDYIHTHPEKAAFSSASAIGKETDTSDASVIRTIQKLGYTGMRDFREELRSVTGHTEPPVPASRDDNRGGERKRGMSAHALYTELREMIVTGSLGHETHVTESQLAGIFGVSRTPVREAVRMLEQSGIVVRDHRGITTPKQTKTQVNELYDAHILLHSALAKRAAERRTDADLHTMRSMNEVMRRMPLDQAGSVEAKIANSRFHESVYDAARDRTLGTLLRQLTDRLDVWSGTTLDAPGRWIESLDEHDALVDAIEARDADSAIAIITQHLETARRIRLSLI
;
A
#
# COMPACT_ATOMS: atom_id res chain seq x y z
N MET A 1 -27.73 -17.30 12.13
CA MET A 1 -28.61 -16.59 11.20
C MET A 1 -28.57 -17.33 9.88
N SER A 2 -29.71 -17.77 9.38
CA SER A 2 -29.80 -18.43 8.07
C SER A 2 -29.60 -17.43 6.93
N THR A 3 -29.29 -17.90 5.72
CA THR A 3 -29.17 -17.06 4.53
C THR A 3 -30.45 -16.30 4.20
N ALA A 4 -31.61 -16.86 4.52
CA ALA A 4 -32.90 -16.19 4.37
C ALA A 4 -33.08 -15.04 5.38
N GLU A 5 -32.72 -15.25 6.65
CA GLU A 5 -32.78 -14.22 7.69
C GLU A 5 -31.79 -13.08 7.43
N TRP A 6 -30.60 -13.40 6.94
CA TRP A 6 -29.62 -12.39 6.55
C TRP A 6 -30.11 -11.54 5.38
N ARG A 7 -30.74 -12.14 4.35
CA ARG A 7 -31.30 -11.36 3.23
C ARG A 7 -32.35 -10.36 3.70
N THR A 8 -33.18 -10.73 4.67
CA THR A 8 -34.15 -9.81 5.28
C THR A 8 -33.46 -8.69 6.05
N SER A 9 -32.49 -9.02 6.92
CA SER A 9 -31.70 -8.03 7.68
C SER A 9 -30.89 -7.08 6.77
N PHE A 10 -30.33 -7.63 5.70
CA PHE A 10 -29.61 -6.87 4.67
C PHE A 10 -30.57 -5.94 3.90
N ALA A 11 -31.77 -6.42 3.54
CA ALA A 11 -32.81 -5.60 2.92
C ALA A 11 -33.27 -4.44 3.84
N GLU A 12 -33.32 -4.64 5.16
CA GLU A 12 -33.63 -3.57 6.12
C GLU A 12 -32.50 -2.54 6.26
N ARG A 13 -31.24 -2.97 6.25
CA ARG A 13 -30.07 -2.07 6.18
C ARG A 13 -30.11 -1.25 4.88
N MET A 14 -30.50 -1.89 3.79
CA MET A 14 -30.66 -1.28 2.48
C MET A 14 -31.77 -0.24 2.41
N HIS A 15 -32.94 -0.54 2.97
CA HIS A 15 -34.07 0.40 3.00
C HIS A 15 -33.72 1.68 3.79
N ARG A 16 -32.95 1.56 4.87
CA ARG A 16 -32.45 2.71 5.65
C ARG A 16 -31.43 3.56 4.88
N PHE A 17 -30.69 2.95 3.97
CA PHE A 17 -29.61 3.61 3.23
C PHE A 17 -30.06 4.23 1.89
N SER A 18 -31.10 3.68 1.23
CA SER A 18 -31.77 4.21 0.03
C SER A 18 -30.82 4.85 -1.02
N PRO A 19 -29.90 4.08 -1.63
CA PRO A 19 -28.97 4.60 -2.63
C PRO A 19 -29.66 5.06 -3.92
N ARG A 20 -29.05 6.03 -4.61
CA ARG A 20 -29.55 6.53 -5.89
C ARG A 20 -29.46 5.43 -6.96
N LYS A 21 -30.54 5.22 -7.72
CA LYS A 21 -30.60 4.24 -8.82
C LYS A 21 -29.47 4.48 -9.82
N GLY A 22 -28.70 3.43 -10.12
CA GLY A 22 -27.55 3.47 -11.05
C GLY A 22 -26.22 3.94 -10.46
N SER A 23 -26.18 4.30 -9.17
CA SER A 23 -24.93 4.66 -8.48
C SER A 23 -23.95 3.48 -8.36
N ALA A 24 -22.67 3.80 -8.13
CA ALA A 24 -21.66 2.82 -7.75
C ALA A 24 -22.10 2.02 -6.52
N GLU A 25 -22.68 2.69 -5.51
CA GLU A 25 -23.19 2.03 -4.32
C GLU A 25 -24.31 1.02 -4.64
N GLN A 26 -25.26 1.38 -5.51
CA GLN A 26 -26.32 0.46 -5.93
C GLN A 26 -25.74 -0.81 -6.59
N ARG A 27 -24.77 -0.67 -7.49
CA ARG A 27 -24.14 -1.83 -8.16
C ARG A 27 -23.42 -2.75 -7.18
N ILE A 28 -22.69 -2.17 -6.22
CA ILE A 28 -21.98 -2.92 -5.17
C ILE A 28 -22.96 -3.70 -4.32
N ILE A 29 -24.03 -3.04 -3.88
CA ILE A 29 -25.09 -3.65 -3.08
C ILE A 29 -25.79 -4.79 -3.84
N ASP A 30 -26.13 -4.56 -5.11
CA ASP A 30 -26.81 -5.56 -5.94
C ASP A 30 -25.92 -6.80 -6.10
N TYR A 31 -24.61 -6.61 -6.30
CA TYR A 31 -23.64 -7.70 -6.35
C TYR A 31 -23.57 -8.47 -5.02
N ILE A 32 -23.47 -7.77 -3.88
CA ILE A 32 -23.42 -8.41 -2.55
C ILE A 32 -24.70 -9.23 -2.28
N HIS A 33 -25.86 -8.68 -2.64
CA HIS A 33 -27.15 -9.34 -2.45
C HIS A 33 -27.32 -10.58 -3.34
N THR A 34 -26.85 -10.50 -4.60
CA THR A 34 -26.97 -11.58 -5.59
C THR A 34 -25.89 -12.67 -5.43
N HIS A 35 -24.69 -12.32 -4.97
CA HIS A 35 -23.54 -13.21 -4.86
C HIS A 35 -22.91 -13.20 -3.46
N PRO A 36 -23.66 -13.46 -2.38
CA PRO A 36 -23.16 -13.35 -1.01
C PRO A 36 -22.00 -14.32 -0.73
N GLU A 37 -22.02 -15.52 -1.34
CA GLU A 37 -20.94 -16.51 -1.22
C GLU A 37 -19.64 -16.03 -1.84
N LYS A 38 -19.69 -15.41 -3.04
CA LYS A 38 -18.48 -14.86 -3.67
C LYS A 38 -17.97 -13.65 -2.88
N ALA A 39 -18.87 -12.75 -2.49
CA ALA A 39 -18.52 -11.57 -1.70
C ALA A 39 -17.86 -11.93 -0.35
N ALA A 40 -18.21 -13.08 0.24
CA ALA A 40 -17.62 -13.60 1.48
C ALA A 40 -16.11 -13.91 1.38
N PHE A 41 -15.62 -14.18 0.17
CA PHE A 41 -14.21 -14.54 -0.09
C PHE A 41 -13.47 -13.51 -0.95
N SER A 42 -14.16 -12.53 -1.54
CA SER A 42 -13.56 -11.47 -2.35
C SER A 42 -12.93 -10.35 -1.52
N SER A 43 -11.83 -9.77 -2.01
CA SER A 43 -11.29 -8.49 -1.53
C SER A 43 -12.15 -7.32 -2.01
N ALA A 44 -11.96 -6.11 -1.43
CA ALA A 44 -12.64 -4.90 -1.91
C ALA A 44 -12.33 -4.63 -3.39
N SER A 45 -11.08 -4.83 -3.81
CA SER A 45 -10.64 -4.72 -5.20
C SER A 45 -11.35 -5.74 -6.12
N ALA A 46 -11.50 -6.99 -5.68
CA ALA A 46 -12.21 -8.01 -6.45
C ALA A 46 -13.70 -7.68 -6.62
N ILE A 47 -14.39 -7.21 -5.56
CA ILE A 47 -15.78 -6.74 -5.67
C ILE A 47 -15.86 -5.49 -6.55
N GLY A 48 -14.89 -4.58 -6.46
CA GLY A 48 -14.82 -3.38 -7.29
C GLY A 48 -14.77 -3.73 -8.78
N LYS A 49 -13.91 -4.68 -9.16
CA LYS A 49 -13.82 -5.18 -10.53
C LYS A 49 -15.13 -5.78 -11.04
N GLU A 50 -15.81 -6.58 -10.22
CA GLU A 50 -17.09 -7.21 -10.59
C GLU A 50 -18.26 -6.22 -10.69
N THR A 51 -18.12 -5.04 -10.09
CA THR A 51 -19.19 -4.02 -10.02
C THR A 51 -18.90 -2.79 -10.86
N ASP A 52 -17.76 -2.77 -11.56
CA ASP A 52 -17.22 -1.59 -12.26
C ASP A 52 -17.16 -0.38 -11.31
N THR A 53 -16.51 -0.57 -10.17
CA THR A 53 -16.28 0.45 -9.13
C THR A 53 -14.89 0.34 -8.52
N SER A 54 -14.44 1.39 -7.81
CA SER A 54 -13.19 1.35 -7.06
C SER A 54 -13.33 0.58 -5.74
N ASP A 55 -12.22 0.03 -5.25
CA ASP A 55 -12.06 -0.55 -3.92
C ASP A 55 -12.54 0.39 -2.80
N ALA A 56 -12.20 1.68 -2.89
CA ALA A 56 -12.64 2.71 -1.95
C ALA A 56 -14.17 2.89 -1.96
N SER A 57 -14.81 2.74 -3.12
CA SER A 57 -16.27 2.77 -3.23
C SER A 57 -16.89 1.55 -2.54
N VAL A 58 -16.31 0.37 -2.73
CA VAL A 58 -16.73 -0.86 -2.02
C VAL A 58 -16.61 -0.70 -0.50
N ILE A 59 -15.47 -0.22 0.00
CA ILE A 59 -15.25 -0.02 1.43
C ILE A 59 -16.24 0.99 2.01
N ARG A 60 -16.44 2.14 1.34
CA ARG A 60 -17.42 3.15 1.77
C ARG A 60 -18.85 2.61 1.78
N THR A 61 -19.24 1.82 0.77
CA THR A 61 -20.56 1.20 0.71
C THR A 61 -20.77 0.23 1.86
N ILE A 62 -19.77 -0.61 2.16
CA ILE A 62 -19.81 -1.54 3.28
C ILE A 62 -19.90 -0.81 4.63
N GLN A 63 -19.16 0.28 4.80
CA GLN A 63 -19.27 1.13 5.99
C GLN A 63 -20.66 1.76 6.15
N LYS A 64 -21.24 2.26 5.05
CA LYS A 64 -22.60 2.79 5.01
C LYS A 64 -23.67 1.73 5.33
N LEU A 65 -23.39 0.44 5.09
CA LEU A 65 -24.22 -0.69 5.50
C LEU A 65 -24.07 -1.09 6.98
N GLY A 66 -23.26 -0.35 7.75
CA GLY A 66 -23.08 -0.53 9.19
C GLY A 66 -21.98 -1.53 9.56
N TYR A 67 -21.10 -1.88 8.62
CA TYR A 67 -19.92 -2.69 8.91
C TYR A 67 -18.71 -1.78 9.22
N THR A 68 -17.84 -2.22 10.10
CA THR A 68 -16.59 -1.52 10.43
C THR A 68 -15.54 -1.64 9.31
N GLY A 69 -15.62 -2.67 8.47
CA GLY A 69 -14.77 -2.83 7.27
C GLY A 69 -15.05 -4.11 6.47
N MET A 70 -14.07 -4.53 5.67
CA MET A 70 -14.19 -5.74 4.84
C MET A 70 -14.15 -7.05 5.65
N ARG A 71 -13.62 -7.03 6.88
CA ARG A 71 -13.42 -8.24 7.66
C ARG A 71 -14.70 -8.69 8.34
N ASP A 72 -15.33 -7.82 9.12
CA ASP A 72 -16.60 -8.09 9.78
C ASP A 72 -17.73 -8.31 8.76
N PHE A 73 -17.71 -7.58 7.65
CA PHE A 73 -18.57 -7.86 6.49
C PHE A 73 -18.43 -9.31 5.98
N ARG A 74 -17.19 -9.77 5.74
CA ARG A 74 -16.93 -11.15 5.28
C ARG A 74 -17.23 -12.18 6.35
N GLU A 75 -16.95 -11.91 7.62
CA GLU A 75 -17.26 -12.81 8.74
C GLU A 75 -18.77 -13.04 8.86
N GLU A 76 -19.58 -11.97 8.79
CA GLU A 76 -21.04 -12.09 8.78
C GLU A 76 -21.50 -12.93 7.59
N LEU A 77 -21.04 -12.60 6.37
CA LEU A 77 -21.39 -13.35 5.16
C LEU A 77 -21.00 -14.83 5.22
N ARG A 78 -19.80 -15.17 5.73
CA ARG A 78 -19.35 -16.57 5.88
C ARG A 78 -20.21 -17.33 6.88
N SER A 79 -20.57 -16.71 8.00
CA SER A 79 -21.42 -17.34 9.02
C SER A 79 -22.82 -17.68 8.47
N VAL A 80 -23.27 -16.93 7.48
CA VAL A 80 -24.60 -17.01 6.90
C VAL A 80 -24.65 -17.93 5.68
N THR A 81 -23.54 -18.04 4.94
CA THR A 81 -23.43 -18.84 3.70
C THR A 81 -22.95 -20.26 3.93
N GLY A 82 -22.55 -20.63 5.15
CA GLY A 82 -22.28 -22.02 5.52
C GLY A 82 -20.99 -22.63 4.97
N HIS A 83 -20.08 -21.83 4.41
CA HIS A 83 -18.83 -22.33 3.81
C HIS A 83 -17.63 -22.06 4.75
N THR A 84 -17.14 -23.12 5.40
CA THR A 84 -15.80 -23.19 6.00
C THR A 84 -14.79 -23.69 4.95
N GLU A 85 -13.63 -23.04 4.88
CA GLU A 85 -12.55 -23.27 3.91
C GLU A 85 -12.14 -24.77 3.75
N PRO A 86 -11.86 -25.29 2.53
CA PRO A 86 -11.50 -26.70 2.32
C PRO A 86 -10.04 -27.04 2.73
N PRO A 87 -9.73 -28.28 3.17
CA PRO A 87 -8.43 -28.62 3.73
C PRO A 87 -7.36 -28.91 2.66
N VAL A 88 -6.13 -28.45 2.90
CA VAL A 88 -4.92 -28.72 2.09
C VAL A 88 -4.31 -30.08 2.50
N PRO A 89 -3.72 -30.88 1.59
CA PRO A 89 -3.30 -32.26 1.89
C PRO A 89 -2.08 -32.33 2.82
N ALA A 90 -2.09 -33.35 3.69
CA ALA A 90 -1.07 -33.60 4.70
C ALA A 90 0.28 -34.04 4.11
N SER A 91 1.36 -33.38 4.52
CA SER A 91 2.70 -33.98 4.50
C SER A 91 3.01 -34.54 5.89
N ARG A 92 3.49 -35.78 5.88
CA ARG A 92 3.84 -36.59 7.04
C ARG A 92 5.07 -36.00 7.74
N ASP A 93 4.93 -35.74 9.03
CA ASP A 93 5.87 -36.25 10.04
C ASP A 93 5.25 -36.15 11.43
N ASP A 94 5.20 -37.29 12.12
CA ASP A 94 4.77 -37.45 13.50
C ASP A 94 5.82 -36.87 14.45
N ASN A 95 5.46 -35.88 15.28
CA ASN A 95 5.79 -35.94 16.70
C ASN A 95 4.88 -35.07 17.58
N ARG A 96 4.51 -35.61 18.73
CA ARG A 96 3.47 -35.16 19.67
C ARG A 96 3.82 -33.83 20.36
N GLY A 97 2.84 -32.91 20.44
CA GLY A 97 2.82 -31.86 21.46
C GLY A 97 2.18 -30.52 21.05
N GLY A 98 0.88 -30.35 21.31
CA GLY A 98 0.20 -29.06 21.41
C GLY A 98 -0.07 -28.33 20.08
N GLU A 99 -1.32 -28.36 19.62
CA GLU A 99 -1.80 -27.57 18.48
C GLU A 99 -1.66 -26.07 18.76
N ARG A 100 -0.52 -25.49 18.37
CA ARG A 100 -0.44 -24.05 18.10
C ARG A 100 -1.16 -23.83 16.78
N LYS A 101 -2.36 -23.22 16.82
CA LYS A 101 -2.95 -22.54 15.65
C LYS A 101 -1.82 -21.81 14.93
N ARG A 102 -1.61 -22.08 13.64
CA ARG A 102 -0.60 -21.38 12.82
C ARG A 102 -0.92 -19.88 12.85
N GLY A 103 -0.38 -19.18 13.83
CA GLY A 103 -0.52 -17.74 13.99
C GLY A 103 0.19 -17.04 12.86
N MET A 104 -0.32 -15.88 12.47
CA MET A 104 0.34 -15.00 11.52
C MET A 104 1.79 -14.75 11.98
N SER A 105 2.76 -14.90 11.09
CA SER A 105 4.16 -14.65 11.42
C SER A 105 4.36 -13.16 11.70
N ALA A 106 5.42 -12.82 12.45
CA ALA A 106 5.79 -11.42 12.67
C ALA A 106 5.98 -10.65 11.36
N HIS A 107 6.50 -11.31 10.32
CA HIS A 107 6.68 -10.71 9.00
C HIS A 107 5.35 -10.45 8.28
N ALA A 108 4.40 -11.39 8.35
CA ALA A 108 3.07 -11.17 7.78
C ALA A 108 2.31 -10.06 8.53
N LEU A 109 2.43 -10.00 9.87
CA LEU A 109 1.88 -8.91 10.67
C LEU A 109 2.52 -7.56 10.34
N TYR A 110 3.83 -7.53 10.08
CA TYR A 110 4.54 -6.32 9.66
C TYR A 110 3.94 -5.76 8.36
N THR A 111 3.77 -6.62 7.34
CA THR A 111 3.22 -6.23 6.04
C THR A 111 1.80 -5.70 6.17
N GLU A 112 0.94 -6.41 6.91
CA GLU A 112 -0.45 -6.02 7.12
C GLU A 112 -0.56 -4.70 7.91
N LEU A 113 0.21 -4.55 9.00
CA LEU A 113 0.23 -3.31 9.78
C LEU A 113 0.73 -2.11 8.96
N ARG A 114 1.76 -2.31 8.13
CA ARG A 114 2.26 -1.29 7.22
C ARG A 114 1.14 -0.86 6.27
N GLU A 115 0.43 -1.80 5.66
CA GLU A 115 -0.68 -1.49 4.75
C GLU A 115 -1.81 -0.74 5.46
N MET A 116 -2.19 -1.15 6.67
CA MET A 116 -3.18 -0.42 7.48
C MET A 116 -2.75 1.02 7.79
N ILE A 117 -1.46 1.25 8.06
CA ILE A 117 -0.91 2.58 8.32
C ILE A 117 -0.91 3.43 7.04
N VAL A 118 -0.42 2.88 5.92
CA VAL A 118 -0.32 3.57 4.63
C VAL A 118 -1.71 3.96 4.09
N THR A 119 -2.70 3.09 4.28
CA THR A 119 -4.10 3.35 3.86
C THR A 119 -4.87 4.26 4.82
N GLY A 120 -4.29 4.62 5.97
CA GLY A 120 -4.97 5.37 7.03
C GLY A 120 -6.01 4.57 7.81
N SER A 121 -6.11 3.25 7.57
CA SER A 121 -6.99 2.34 8.33
C SER A 121 -6.62 2.29 9.82
N LEU A 122 -5.33 2.49 10.12
CA LEU A 122 -4.83 2.78 11.46
C LEU A 122 -4.59 4.30 11.52
N GLY A 123 -5.59 5.04 12.02
CA GLY A 123 -5.62 6.50 11.90
C GLY A 123 -4.31 7.19 12.34
N HIS A 124 -3.89 8.20 11.57
CA HIS A 124 -2.73 9.03 11.93
C HIS A 124 -2.92 9.63 13.33
N GLU A 125 -1.87 9.63 14.14
CA GLU A 125 -1.89 10.06 15.57
C GLU A 125 -2.76 9.22 16.53
N THR A 126 -3.29 8.07 16.10
CA THR A 126 -3.95 7.14 17.00
C THR A 126 -2.91 6.32 17.76
N HIS A 127 -3.01 6.29 19.09
CA HIS A 127 -2.20 5.40 19.92
C HIS A 127 -2.85 4.03 20.00
N VAL A 128 -2.10 3.00 19.62
CA VAL A 128 -2.54 1.61 19.66
C VAL A 128 -1.58 0.80 20.51
N THR A 129 -2.11 -0.01 21.41
CA THR A 129 -1.32 -0.91 22.25
C THR A 129 -1.06 -2.24 21.52
N GLU A 130 0.03 -2.93 21.86
CA GLU A 130 0.28 -4.30 21.36
C GLU A 130 -0.87 -5.26 21.67
N SER A 131 -1.57 -5.05 22.79
CA SER A 131 -2.74 -5.85 23.18
C SER A 131 -3.93 -5.62 22.26
N GLN A 132 -4.18 -4.36 21.86
CA GLN A 132 -5.21 -4.04 20.87
C GLN A 132 -4.85 -4.63 19.50
N LEU A 133 -3.59 -4.50 19.06
CA LEU A 133 -3.12 -5.11 17.81
C LEU A 133 -3.25 -6.64 17.84
N ALA A 134 -2.88 -7.29 18.95
CA ALA A 134 -3.07 -8.73 19.13
C ALA A 134 -4.54 -9.15 19.03
N GLY A 135 -5.45 -8.35 19.60
CA GLY A 135 -6.88 -8.53 19.47
C GLY A 135 -7.38 -8.34 18.03
N ILE A 136 -6.90 -7.31 17.33
CA ILE A 136 -7.21 -7.06 15.92
C ILE A 136 -6.80 -8.25 15.07
N PHE A 137 -5.57 -8.76 15.21
CA PHE A 137 -5.09 -9.85 14.36
C PHE A 137 -5.41 -11.26 14.86
N GLY A 138 -6.04 -11.41 16.03
CA GLY A 138 -6.37 -12.71 16.62
C GLY A 138 -5.14 -13.57 16.94
N VAL A 139 -4.01 -12.94 17.26
CA VAL A 139 -2.72 -13.59 17.54
C VAL A 139 -2.26 -13.31 18.97
N SER A 140 -1.25 -14.05 19.44
CA SER A 140 -0.57 -13.71 20.69
C SER A 140 0.24 -12.42 20.57
N ARG A 141 0.61 -11.81 21.71
CA ARG A 141 1.38 -10.56 21.74
C ARG A 141 2.81 -10.68 21.19
N THR A 142 3.40 -11.87 21.21
CA THR A 142 4.80 -12.10 20.79
C THR A 142 5.05 -11.71 19.33
N PRO A 143 4.33 -12.26 18.33
CA PRO A 143 4.54 -11.89 16.92
C PRO A 143 4.15 -10.44 16.62
N VAL A 144 3.20 -9.86 17.38
CA VAL A 144 2.87 -8.43 17.30
C VAL A 144 4.04 -7.57 17.76
N ARG A 145 4.64 -7.88 18.91
CA ARG A 145 5.79 -7.13 19.43
C ARG A 145 6.96 -7.17 18.46
N GLU A 146 7.21 -8.31 17.82
CA GLU A 146 8.24 -8.45 16.79
C GLU A 146 7.92 -7.61 15.55
N ALA A 147 6.69 -7.68 15.04
CA ALA A 147 6.24 -6.86 13.91
C ALA A 147 6.37 -5.35 14.20
N VAL A 148 5.96 -4.91 15.39
CA VAL A 148 6.08 -3.50 15.80
C VAL A 148 7.54 -3.10 15.93
N ARG A 149 8.41 -3.95 16.48
CA ARG A 149 9.86 -3.67 16.51
C ARG A 149 10.45 -3.47 15.12
N MET A 150 10.00 -4.25 14.14
CA MET A 150 10.42 -4.06 12.75
C MET A 150 9.91 -2.72 12.19
N LEU A 151 8.65 -2.35 12.45
CA LEU A 151 8.10 -1.05 12.06
C LEU A 151 8.85 0.13 12.72
N GLU A 152 9.24 -0.01 13.98
CA GLU A 152 10.05 0.99 14.70
C GLU A 152 11.44 1.15 14.10
N GLN A 153 12.11 0.04 13.78
CA GLN A 153 13.42 0.06 13.12
C GLN A 153 13.34 0.74 11.74
N SER A 154 12.26 0.49 11.01
CA SER A 154 11.96 1.18 9.76
C SER A 154 11.54 2.64 9.96
N GLY A 155 11.26 3.09 11.18
CA GLY A 155 10.77 4.45 11.47
C GLY A 155 9.33 4.71 11.04
N ILE A 156 8.56 3.63 10.79
CA ILE A 156 7.15 3.67 10.36
C ILE A 156 6.22 3.97 11.55
N VAL A 157 6.62 3.53 12.74
CA VAL A 157 5.93 3.82 14.00
C VAL A 157 6.92 4.29 15.06
N VAL A 158 6.41 5.00 16.05
CA VAL A 158 7.12 5.37 17.27
C VAL A 158 6.33 4.89 18.48
N ARG A 159 7.04 4.55 19.55
CA ARG A 159 6.45 4.27 20.86
C ARG A 159 6.56 5.46 21.79
N ASP A 160 5.49 5.72 22.50
CA ASP A 160 5.47 6.60 23.66
C ASP A 160 4.73 5.96 24.84
N HIS A 161 4.46 6.74 25.89
CA HIS A 161 3.77 6.29 27.10
C HIS A 161 2.31 5.84 26.88
N ARG A 162 1.68 6.20 25.76
CA ARG A 162 0.28 5.86 25.43
C ARG A 162 0.18 4.67 24.49
N GLY A 163 1.25 4.30 23.80
CA GLY A 163 1.30 3.12 22.94
C GLY A 163 2.17 3.34 21.71
N ILE A 164 1.74 2.72 20.61
CA ILE A 164 2.38 2.79 19.29
C ILE A 164 1.58 3.78 18.46
N THR A 165 2.26 4.71 17.81
CA THR A 165 1.62 5.68 16.90
C THR A 165 2.50 5.93 15.67
N THR A 166 1.93 6.54 14.64
CA THR A 166 2.68 6.94 13.45
C THR A 166 3.45 8.24 13.73
N PRO A 167 4.66 8.44 13.18
CA PRO A 167 5.38 9.69 13.31
C PRO A 167 4.53 10.85 12.77
N LYS A 168 4.57 12.00 13.45
CA LYS A 168 3.96 13.23 12.93
C LYS A 168 4.59 13.60 11.58
N GLN A 169 3.82 14.25 10.72
CA GLN A 169 4.30 14.82 9.47
C GLN A 169 4.65 16.29 9.66
N THR A 170 5.76 16.59 10.35
CA THR A 170 6.20 17.99 10.45
C THR A 170 6.95 18.41 9.19
N LYS A 171 6.87 19.70 8.83
CA LYS A 171 7.65 20.28 7.72
C LYS A 171 9.14 20.02 7.87
N THR A 172 9.65 20.06 9.09
CA THR A 172 11.05 19.73 9.41
C THR A 172 11.38 18.29 9.04
N GLN A 173 10.56 17.31 9.45
CA GLN A 173 10.80 15.90 9.13
C GLN A 173 10.69 15.61 7.62
N VAL A 174 9.75 16.26 6.93
CA VAL A 174 9.67 16.19 5.46
C VAL A 174 10.99 16.66 4.86
N ASN A 175 11.48 17.83 5.27
CA ASN A 175 12.72 18.38 4.77
C ASN A 175 13.92 17.46 5.01
N GLU A 176 14.13 17.01 6.25
CA GLU A 176 15.24 16.11 6.62
C GLU A 176 15.23 14.81 5.81
N LEU A 177 14.03 14.26 5.58
CA LEU A 177 13.89 13.02 4.81
C LEU A 177 14.19 13.24 3.33
N TYR A 178 13.68 14.32 2.73
CA TYR A 178 14.01 14.67 1.34
C TYR A 178 15.49 15.00 1.14
N ASP A 179 16.14 15.66 2.10
CA ASP A 179 17.59 15.93 2.04
C ASP A 179 18.39 14.61 1.94
N ALA A 180 18.04 13.62 2.77
CA ALA A 180 18.67 12.29 2.73
C ALA A 180 18.36 11.54 1.42
N HIS A 181 17.12 11.61 0.95
CA HIS A 181 16.71 11.01 -0.32
C HIS A 181 17.49 11.59 -1.50
N ILE A 182 17.58 12.91 -1.61
CA ILE A 182 18.30 13.60 -2.69
C ILE A 182 19.76 13.15 -2.74
N LEU A 183 20.43 13.08 -1.59
CA LEU A 183 21.82 12.63 -1.52
C LEU A 183 21.99 11.19 -2.00
N LEU A 184 21.14 10.27 -1.53
CA LEU A 184 21.24 8.85 -1.87
C LEU A 184 20.86 8.58 -3.33
N HIS A 185 19.76 9.17 -3.80
CA HIS A 185 19.32 9.06 -5.19
C HIS A 185 20.37 9.61 -6.16
N SER A 186 20.96 10.77 -5.86
CA SER A 186 22.00 11.38 -6.69
C SER A 186 23.23 10.47 -6.77
N ALA A 187 23.66 9.90 -5.65
CA ALA A 187 24.78 8.96 -5.63
C ALA A 187 24.51 7.67 -6.40
N LEU A 188 23.26 7.19 -6.40
CA LEU A 188 22.83 6.02 -7.16
C LEU A 188 22.70 6.33 -8.66
N ALA A 189 22.11 7.48 -9.04
CA ALA A 189 21.99 7.92 -10.43
C ALA A 189 23.36 8.10 -11.09
N LYS A 190 24.31 8.74 -10.38
CA LYS A 190 25.72 8.83 -10.81
C LYS A 190 26.32 7.46 -11.09
N ARG A 191 26.22 6.54 -10.12
CA ARG A 191 26.75 5.17 -10.26
C ARG A 191 26.04 4.40 -11.38
N ALA A 192 24.75 4.64 -11.61
CA ALA A 192 24.01 4.04 -12.71
C ALA A 192 24.58 4.50 -14.05
N ALA A 193 24.80 5.80 -14.25
CA ALA A 193 25.47 6.33 -15.45
C ALA A 193 26.87 5.70 -15.68
N GLU A 194 27.62 5.48 -14.59
CA GLU A 194 28.94 4.84 -14.65
C GLU A 194 28.88 3.33 -14.97
N ARG A 195 27.86 2.60 -14.48
CA ARG A 195 27.89 1.12 -14.39
C ARG A 195 26.81 0.41 -15.20
N ARG A 196 25.84 1.13 -15.75
CA ARG A 196 24.73 0.58 -16.52
C ARG A 196 25.19 -0.36 -17.64
N THR A 197 24.37 -1.36 -17.89
CA THR A 197 24.37 -2.21 -19.08
C THR A 197 23.24 -1.82 -20.04
N ASP A 198 23.24 -2.35 -21.26
CA ASP A 198 22.14 -2.09 -22.21
C ASP A 198 20.81 -2.71 -21.76
N ALA A 199 20.88 -3.85 -21.04
CA ALA A 199 19.70 -4.46 -20.44
C ALA A 199 19.07 -3.58 -19.35
N ASP A 200 19.91 -2.86 -18.58
CA ASP A 200 19.44 -1.92 -17.57
C ASP A 200 18.68 -0.75 -18.24
N LEU A 201 19.20 -0.19 -19.34
CA LEU A 201 18.52 0.87 -20.11
C LEU A 201 17.18 0.41 -20.67
N HIS A 202 17.15 -0.79 -21.26
CA HIS A 202 15.90 -1.36 -21.76
C HIS A 202 14.86 -1.52 -20.64
N THR A 203 15.30 -1.93 -19.45
CA THR A 203 14.44 -2.07 -18.27
C THR A 203 13.90 -0.71 -17.83
N MET A 204 14.75 0.31 -17.66
CA MET A 204 14.32 1.66 -17.25
C MET A 204 13.31 2.26 -18.24
N ARG A 205 13.62 2.21 -19.55
CA ARG A 205 12.70 2.69 -20.59
C ARG A 205 11.36 1.95 -20.56
N SER A 206 11.39 0.63 -20.38
CA SER A 206 10.18 -0.19 -20.28
C SER A 206 9.33 0.16 -19.06
N MET A 207 9.96 0.42 -17.90
CA MET A 207 9.22 0.82 -16.70
C MET A 207 8.55 2.19 -16.88
N ASN A 208 9.24 3.17 -17.48
CA ASN A 208 8.65 4.48 -17.75
C ASN A 208 7.52 4.40 -18.79
N GLU A 209 7.68 3.55 -19.81
CA GLU A 209 6.63 3.30 -20.82
C GLU A 209 5.40 2.61 -20.21
N VAL A 210 5.57 1.69 -19.25
CA VAL A 210 4.45 1.11 -18.50
C VAL A 210 3.68 2.21 -17.76
N MET A 211 4.37 3.14 -17.11
CA MET A 211 3.72 4.30 -16.48
C MET A 211 3.01 5.18 -17.52
N ARG A 212 3.66 5.48 -18.65
CA ARG A 212 3.10 6.34 -19.70
C ARG A 212 1.78 5.80 -20.29
N ARG A 213 1.59 4.47 -20.28
CA ARG A 213 0.35 3.80 -20.74
C ARG A 213 -0.76 3.77 -19.69
N MET A 214 -0.51 4.17 -18.45
CA MET A 214 -1.53 4.21 -17.42
C MET A 214 -2.51 5.37 -17.67
N PRO A 215 -3.81 5.20 -17.42
CA PRO A 215 -4.79 6.28 -17.52
C PRO A 215 -4.43 7.46 -16.62
N LEU A 216 -4.60 8.70 -17.13
CA LEU A 216 -4.21 9.91 -16.40
C LEU A 216 -5.04 10.14 -15.13
N ASP A 217 -6.29 9.69 -15.13
CA ASP A 217 -7.18 9.72 -13.96
C ASP A 217 -6.76 8.72 -12.86
N GLN A 218 -5.73 7.90 -13.11
CA GLN A 218 -5.14 6.96 -12.15
C GLN A 218 -3.76 7.41 -11.64
N ALA A 219 -3.30 8.63 -11.93
CA ALA A 219 -1.99 9.12 -11.48
C ALA A 219 -1.76 9.02 -9.94
N GLY A 220 -2.83 9.10 -9.16
CA GLY A 220 -2.82 8.94 -7.70
C GLY A 220 -3.01 7.50 -7.19
N SER A 221 -3.17 6.51 -8.06
CA SER A 221 -3.52 5.14 -7.66
C SER A 221 -2.35 4.39 -7.03
N VAL A 222 -2.67 3.29 -6.34
CA VAL A 222 -1.66 2.39 -5.76
C VAL A 222 -0.79 1.78 -6.87
N GLU A 223 -1.39 1.42 -8.00
CA GLU A 223 -0.70 0.88 -9.16
C GLU A 223 0.28 1.91 -9.74
N ALA A 224 -0.13 3.17 -9.87
CA ALA A 224 0.72 4.26 -10.36
C ALA A 224 1.93 4.48 -9.44
N LYS A 225 1.71 4.44 -8.12
CA LYS A 225 2.78 4.48 -7.12
C LYS A 225 3.74 3.30 -7.25
N ILE A 226 3.23 2.07 -7.40
CA ILE A 226 4.06 0.87 -7.58
C ILE A 226 4.88 0.97 -8.87
N ALA A 227 4.29 1.42 -9.97
CA ALA A 227 4.99 1.59 -11.24
C ALA A 227 6.12 2.63 -11.13
N ASN A 228 5.86 3.77 -10.47
CA ASN A 228 6.87 4.78 -10.17
C ASN A 228 8.03 4.24 -9.32
N SER A 229 7.73 3.51 -8.25
CA SER A 229 8.76 2.88 -7.41
C SER A 229 9.62 1.90 -8.22
N ARG A 230 9.01 1.08 -9.09
CA ARG A 230 9.74 0.14 -9.96
C ARG A 230 10.66 0.82 -10.96
N PHE A 231 10.25 1.97 -11.51
CA PHE A 231 11.13 2.78 -12.34
C PHE A 231 12.38 3.19 -11.55
N HIS A 232 12.22 3.80 -10.37
CA HIS A 232 13.38 4.22 -9.60
C HIS A 232 14.24 3.06 -9.10
N GLU A 233 13.63 1.94 -8.70
CA GLU A 233 14.36 0.71 -8.33
C GLU A 233 15.28 0.22 -9.46
N SER A 234 14.80 0.28 -10.72
CA SER A 234 15.63 -0.11 -11.87
C SER A 234 16.88 0.78 -12.04
N VAL A 235 16.81 2.07 -11.68
CA VAL A 235 17.98 2.97 -11.65
C VAL A 235 18.96 2.54 -10.56
N TYR A 236 18.47 2.18 -9.37
CA TYR A 236 19.34 1.78 -8.26
C TYR A 236 20.02 0.44 -8.51
N ASP A 237 19.33 -0.49 -9.16
CA ASP A 237 19.88 -1.80 -9.51
C ASP A 237 21.00 -1.65 -10.55
N ALA A 238 20.85 -0.73 -11.51
CA ALA A 238 21.91 -0.37 -12.46
C ALA A 238 23.13 0.27 -11.78
N ALA A 239 22.97 0.92 -10.63
CA ALA A 239 24.07 1.49 -9.85
C ALA A 239 24.98 0.43 -9.22
N ARG A 240 24.51 -0.83 -9.09
CA ARG A 240 25.24 -1.94 -8.48
C ARG A 240 25.81 -1.62 -7.09
N ASP A 241 25.12 -0.80 -6.32
CA ASP A 241 25.47 -0.47 -4.94
C ASP A 241 24.38 -0.93 -3.98
N ARG A 242 24.53 -2.16 -3.50
CA ARG A 242 23.55 -2.78 -2.60
C ARG A 242 23.40 -2.03 -1.28
N THR A 243 24.46 -1.39 -0.80
CA THR A 243 24.46 -0.68 0.48
C THR A 243 23.60 0.56 0.39
N LEU A 244 23.86 1.44 -0.60
CA LEU A 244 23.06 2.64 -0.81
C LEU A 244 21.62 2.31 -1.20
N GLY A 245 21.41 1.32 -2.07
CA GLY A 245 20.06 0.89 -2.44
C GLY A 245 19.25 0.37 -1.24
N THR A 246 19.89 -0.31 -0.29
CA THR A 246 19.21 -0.78 0.94
C THR A 246 18.84 0.37 1.87
N LEU A 247 19.76 1.33 2.08
CA LEU A 247 19.48 2.51 2.88
C LEU A 247 18.35 3.35 2.27
N LEU A 248 18.36 3.51 0.95
CA LEU A 248 17.32 4.28 0.26
C LEU A 248 15.94 3.62 0.41
N ARG A 249 15.83 2.30 0.21
CA ARG A 249 14.55 1.58 0.42
C ARG A 249 13.99 1.78 1.83
N GLN A 250 14.85 1.73 2.86
CA GLN A 250 14.45 1.97 4.24
C GLN A 250 13.92 3.40 4.46
N LEU A 251 14.48 4.39 3.76
CA LEU A 251 13.99 5.77 3.81
C LEU A 251 12.71 5.97 2.99
N THR A 252 12.56 5.27 1.86
CA THR A 252 11.32 5.29 1.06
C THR A 252 10.15 4.73 1.87
N ASP A 253 10.37 3.67 2.64
CA ASP A 253 9.36 3.11 3.55
C ASP A 253 8.82 4.15 4.55
N ARG A 254 9.65 5.11 4.98
CA ARG A 254 9.21 6.20 5.87
C ARG A 254 8.35 7.23 5.15
N LEU A 255 8.63 7.52 3.88
CA LEU A 255 7.77 8.37 3.04
C LEU A 255 6.45 7.69 2.74
N ASP A 256 6.44 6.37 2.58
CA ASP A 256 5.24 5.61 2.23
C ASP A 256 4.15 5.64 3.28
N VAL A 257 4.52 5.79 4.55
CA VAL A 257 3.61 5.97 5.70
C VAL A 257 2.80 7.25 5.57
N TRP A 258 3.27 8.21 4.77
CA TRP A 258 2.56 9.44 4.55
C TRP A 258 1.49 9.25 3.49
N SER A 259 0.26 9.58 3.87
CA SER A 259 -0.91 9.43 3.01
C SER A 259 -0.74 10.18 1.69
N GLY A 260 -1.20 9.55 0.61
CA GLY A 260 -1.17 10.11 -0.74
C GLY A 260 0.20 10.09 -1.41
N THR A 261 0.19 10.06 -2.73
CA THR A 261 1.38 10.22 -3.58
C THR A 261 1.48 11.66 -4.09
N THR A 262 2.69 12.17 -4.27
CA THR A 262 2.89 13.48 -4.91
C THR A 262 2.47 13.48 -6.37
N LEU A 263 2.37 12.30 -6.99
CA LEU A 263 1.98 12.11 -8.38
C LEU A 263 0.52 12.51 -8.66
N ASP A 264 -0.32 12.57 -7.62
CA ASP A 264 -1.71 13.02 -7.70
C ASP A 264 -1.85 14.54 -7.89
N ALA A 265 -0.76 15.30 -7.69
CA ALA A 265 -0.77 16.73 -7.91
C ALA A 265 -1.02 17.07 -9.40
N PRO A 266 -1.81 18.11 -9.72
CA PRO A 266 -2.13 18.47 -11.09
C PRO A 266 -0.89 18.61 -11.98
N GLY A 267 -0.85 17.87 -13.08
CA GLY A 267 0.24 17.88 -14.06
C GLY A 267 1.50 17.11 -13.65
N ARG A 268 1.66 16.72 -12.38
CA ARG A 268 2.89 16.10 -11.87
C ARG A 268 3.21 14.76 -12.53
N TRP A 269 2.19 13.98 -12.87
CA TRP A 269 2.36 12.69 -13.55
C TRP A 269 3.12 12.83 -14.88
N ILE A 270 2.66 13.71 -15.76
CA ILE A 270 3.28 13.94 -17.06
C ILE A 270 4.69 14.51 -16.88
N GLU A 271 4.86 15.50 -16.00
CA GLU A 271 6.16 16.06 -15.65
C GLU A 271 7.14 14.95 -15.18
N SER A 272 6.66 13.99 -14.38
CA SER A 272 7.48 12.88 -13.89
C SER A 272 7.94 11.96 -15.00
N LEU A 273 7.07 11.64 -15.95
CA LEU A 273 7.41 10.77 -17.08
C LEU A 273 8.50 11.40 -17.94
N ASP A 274 8.42 12.72 -18.17
CA ASP A 274 9.40 13.44 -18.99
C ASP A 274 10.73 13.62 -18.22
N GLU A 275 10.69 13.87 -16.91
CA GLU A 275 11.87 13.85 -16.04
C GLU A 275 12.56 12.47 -16.03
N HIS A 276 11.77 11.39 -16.02
CA HIS A 276 12.28 10.02 -16.07
C HIS A 276 12.98 9.72 -17.40
N ASP A 277 12.38 10.12 -18.54
CA ASP A 277 13.01 9.94 -19.86
C ASP A 277 14.34 10.71 -19.93
N ALA A 278 14.37 11.96 -19.47
CA ALA A 278 15.59 12.76 -19.41
C ALA A 278 16.67 12.12 -18.52
N LEU A 279 16.29 11.53 -17.38
CA LEU A 279 17.21 10.80 -16.52
C LEU A 279 17.81 9.58 -17.22
N VAL A 280 16.98 8.80 -17.91
CA VAL A 280 17.43 7.62 -18.65
C VAL A 280 18.38 8.01 -19.78
N ASP A 281 18.07 9.09 -20.50
CA ASP A 281 18.95 9.60 -21.57
C ASP A 281 20.31 10.06 -21.02
N ALA A 282 20.35 10.73 -19.86
CA ALA A 282 21.60 11.09 -19.21
C ALA A 282 22.42 9.87 -18.76
N ILE A 283 21.75 8.85 -18.18
CA ILE A 283 22.38 7.58 -17.79
C ILE A 283 22.92 6.83 -19.02
N GLU A 284 22.19 6.83 -20.14
CA GLU A 284 22.61 6.23 -21.40
C GLU A 284 23.87 6.90 -21.96
N ALA A 285 23.89 8.23 -21.96
CA ALA A 285 25.03 9.06 -22.36
C ALA A 285 26.22 8.96 -21.38
N ARG A 286 26.05 8.28 -20.25
CA ARG A 286 27.02 8.21 -19.14
C ARG A 286 27.38 9.59 -18.57
N ASP A 287 26.44 10.53 -18.66
CA ASP A 287 26.56 11.87 -18.10
C ASP A 287 26.08 11.86 -16.65
N ALA A 288 27.03 11.56 -15.75
CA ALA A 288 26.76 11.48 -14.32
C ALA A 288 26.29 12.82 -13.72
N ASP A 289 26.80 13.95 -14.21
CA ASP A 289 26.46 15.27 -13.67
C ASP A 289 25.04 15.67 -14.06
N SER A 290 24.65 15.43 -15.32
CA SER A 290 23.26 15.61 -15.75
C SER A 290 22.31 14.66 -15.02
N ALA A 291 22.69 13.39 -14.83
CA ALA A 291 21.87 12.43 -14.09
C ALA A 291 21.63 12.88 -12.64
N ILE A 292 22.65 13.41 -11.95
CA ILE A 292 22.51 14.00 -10.61
C ILE A 292 21.57 15.21 -10.64
N ALA A 293 21.77 16.13 -11.57
CA ALA A 293 20.97 17.35 -11.65
C ALA A 293 19.48 17.05 -11.85
N ILE A 294 19.16 16.13 -12.77
CA ILE A 294 17.79 15.73 -13.10
C ILE A 294 17.12 15.06 -11.90
N ILE A 295 17.76 14.06 -11.26
CA ILE A 295 17.13 13.37 -10.13
C ILE A 295 16.98 14.28 -8.90
N THR A 296 17.92 15.20 -8.71
CA THR A 296 17.82 16.23 -7.65
C THR A 296 16.60 17.10 -7.88
N GLN A 297 16.43 17.64 -9.09
CA GLN A 297 15.30 18.50 -9.42
C GLN A 297 13.96 17.77 -9.30
N HIS A 298 13.91 16.52 -9.80
CA HIS A 298 12.73 15.66 -9.68
C HIS A 298 12.27 15.48 -8.22
N LEU A 299 13.23 15.24 -7.31
CA LEU A 299 12.95 15.07 -5.88
C LEU A 299 12.62 16.39 -5.18
N GLU A 300 13.24 17.51 -5.57
CA GLU A 300 12.89 18.83 -5.05
C GLU A 300 11.47 19.26 -5.46
N THR A 301 11.04 18.93 -6.69
CA THR A 301 9.64 19.09 -7.11
C THR A 301 8.70 18.25 -6.23
N ALA A 302 9.04 16.98 -5.98
CA ALA A 302 8.26 16.12 -5.09
C ALA A 302 8.22 16.67 -3.64
N ARG A 303 9.36 17.17 -3.11
CA ARG A 303 9.46 17.81 -1.80
C ARG A 303 8.51 18.99 -1.67
N ARG A 304 8.54 19.90 -2.65
CA ARG A 304 7.68 21.09 -2.68
C ARG A 304 6.20 20.72 -2.70
N ILE A 305 5.81 19.74 -3.50
CA ILE A 305 4.43 19.23 -3.54
C ILE A 305 4.06 18.64 -2.18
N ARG A 306 4.90 17.77 -1.61
CA ARG A 306 4.64 17.16 -0.30
C ARG A 306 4.45 18.19 0.80
N LEU A 307 5.30 19.22 0.85
CA LEU A 307 5.20 20.32 1.81
C LEU A 307 3.91 21.15 1.66
N SER A 308 3.30 21.17 0.47
CA SER A 308 2.01 21.84 0.24
C SER A 308 0.80 21.04 0.73
N LEU A 309 0.98 19.73 0.97
CA LEU A 309 -0.07 18.83 1.48
C LEU A 309 -0.15 18.83 3.03
N ILE A 310 0.77 19.51 3.72
CA ILE A 310 0.90 19.56 5.19
C ILE A 310 0.90 20.99 5.75
#